data_AF-A0A2K9A1M4-F1
#
_entry.id   AF-A0A2K9A1M4-F1
#
_cell.length_a   1.000
_cell.length_b   1.000
_cell.length_c   1.000
_cell.angle_alpha   90.00
_cell.angle_beta   90.00
_cell.angle_gamma   90.00
#
_symmetry.space_group_name_H-M   'P 1'
#
loop_
_entity.id
_entity.type
_entity.pdbx_description
1 polymer ?
#
loop_
_entity_poly.entity_id
_entity_poly.type
_entity_poly.pdbx_seq_one_letter_code
_entity_poly.pdbx_strand_id
1 'polypeptide(L)'
;MKKIANIIMIIALILFLSSCNQTYEYVYMHDQDDIKTIDIISAEEGTIEPIITHIASIDESMHDAFIEELNQIEFQKYLYDEHPSIYHKQAIMITYLNGDYEIITYDAQMVFFHTDNSSEPRRFYTNQEDFEQLLMSYMTS
;
A
#
# COMPACT_ATOMS: atom_id res chain seq x y z
N MET A 1 -21.93 41.23 19.91
CA MET A 1 -20.68 41.17 19.12
C MET A 1 -19.72 40.08 19.60
N LYS A 2 -19.38 39.97 20.90
CA LYS A 2 -18.48 38.92 21.44
C LYS A 2 -18.87 37.47 21.08
N LYS A 3 -20.18 37.16 21.03
CA LYS A 3 -20.68 35.82 20.69
C LYS A 3 -20.46 35.43 19.21
N ILE A 4 -20.48 36.41 18.29
CA ILE A 4 -20.30 36.17 16.85
C ILE A 4 -18.81 35.94 16.54
N ALA A 5 -17.92 36.68 17.22
CA ALA A 5 -16.47 36.48 17.08
C ALA A 5 -16.02 35.07 17.52
N ASN A 6 -16.58 34.53 18.60
CA ASN A 6 -16.27 33.17 19.05
C ASN A 6 -16.73 32.10 18.06
N ILE A 7 -17.88 32.29 17.40
CA ILE A 7 -18.39 31.35 16.38
C ILE A 7 -17.47 31.33 15.16
N ILE A 8 -17.04 32.50 14.69
CA ILE A 8 -16.12 32.62 13.55
C ILE A 8 -14.77 31.97 13.87
N MET A 9 -14.26 32.13 15.09
CA MET A 9 -13.02 31.50 15.53
C MET A 9 -13.12 29.97 15.58
N ILE A 10 -14.24 29.42 16.05
CA ILE A 10 -14.49 27.97 16.08
C ILE A 10 -14.60 27.41 14.65
N ILE A 11 -15.31 28.11 13.76
CA ILE A 11 -15.43 27.70 12.35
C ILE A 11 -14.07 27.73 11.65
N ALA A 12 -13.25 28.76 11.90
CA ALA A 12 -11.89 28.83 11.37
C ALA A 12 -11.03 27.66 11.90
N LEU A 13 -11.14 27.32 13.18
CA LEU A 13 -10.41 26.19 13.77
C LEU A 13 -10.81 24.85 13.12
N ILE A 14 -12.11 24.64 12.87
CA ILE A 14 -12.62 23.43 12.21
C ILE A 14 -12.13 23.34 10.76
N LEU A 15 -12.06 24.47 10.05
CA LEU A 15 -11.54 24.55 8.68
C LEU A 15 -10.01 24.27 8.61
N PHE A 16 -9.24 24.72 9.61
CA PHE A 16 -7.82 24.37 9.71
C PHE A 16 -7.59 22.89 10.05
N LEU A 17 -8.48 22.26 10.83
CA LEU A 17 -8.38 20.85 11.19
C LEU A 17 -8.79 19.89 10.06
N SER A 18 -9.63 20.34 9.12
CA SER A 18 -10.06 19.55 7.96
C SER A 18 -9.06 19.57 6.79
N SER A 19 -8.02 20.41 6.86
CA SER A 19 -6.93 20.49 5.87
C SER A 19 -5.73 19.58 6.19
N CYS A 20 -5.83 18.72 7.21
CA CYS A 20 -4.71 17.89 7.69
C CYS A 20 -4.77 16.41 7.27
N ASN A 21 -5.64 16.01 6.35
CA ASN A 21 -5.53 14.69 5.72
C ASN A 21 -4.68 14.82 4.46
N GLN A 22 -3.37 14.83 4.62
CA GLN A 22 -2.47 14.56 3.49
C GLN A 22 -2.59 13.08 3.18
N THR A 23 -3.39 12.76 2.17
CA THR A 23 -3.43 11.44 1.55
C THR A 23 -2.32 11.39 0.52
N TYR A 24 -1.61 10.27 0.47
CA TYR A 24 -0.50 10.09 -0.44
C TYR A 24 -0.80 8.90 -1.34
N GLU A 25 -0.44 9.04 -2.61
CA GLU A 25 -0.34 7.92 -3.54
C GLU A 25 0.64 6.88 -2.98
N TYR A 26 0.50 5.64 -3.45
CA TYR A 26 1.46 4.60 -3.10
C TYR A 26 2.85 4.98 -3.62
N VAL A 27 3.86 4.87 -2.73
CA VAL A 27 5.26 5.17 -3.09
C VAL A 27 5.97 3.87 -3.43
N TYR A 28 6.11 3.62 -4.73
CA TYR A 28 6.83 2.49 -5.30
C TYR A 28 8.32 2.55 -4.97
N MET A 29 8.94 1.36 -4.89
CA MET A 29 10.38 1.25 -4.64
C MET A 29 11.22 1.72 -5.84
N HIS A 30 10.80 1.36 -7.05
CA HIS A 30 11.44 1.78 -8.31
C HIS A 30 10.44 2.45 -9.23
N ASP A 31 10.91 2.94 -10.38
CA ASP A 31 10.04 3.52 -11.40
C ASP A 31 9.04 2.47 -11.89
N GLN A 32 7.79 2.89 -12.16
CA GLN A 32 6.73 1.96 -12.60
C GLN A 32 7.07 1.31 -13.95
N ASP A 33 7.86 1.98 -14.80
CA ASP A 33 8.37 1.44 -16.06
C ASP A 33 9.32 0.23 -15.86
N ASP A 34 9.87 0.05 -14.66
CA ASP A 34 10.72 -1.08 -14.29
C ASP A 34 9.93 -2.26 -13.72
N ILE A 35 8.59 -2.18 -13.65
CA ILE A 35 7.76 -3.29 -13.19
C ILE A 35 7.80 -4.42 -14.23
N LYS A 36 8.12 -5.62 -13.76
CA LYS A 36 8.18 -6.84 -14.57
C LYS A 36 6.93 -7.71 -14.40
N THR A 37 6.50 -7.93 -13.17
CA THR A 37 5.28 -8.68 -12.86
C THR A 37 4.57 -8.09 -11.65
N ILE A 38 3.25 -8.26 -11.65
CA ILE A 38 2.38 -7.97 -10.52
C ILE A 38 1.61 -9.25 -10.23
N ASP A 39 1.69 -9.73 -8.99
CA ASP A 39 1.04 -10.95 -8.54
C ASP A 39 0.21 -10.67 -7.28
N ILE A 40 -0.93 -11.35 -7.16
CA ILE A 40 -1.69 -11.45 -5.91
C ILE A 40 -1.22 -12.71 -5.21
N ILE A 41 -0.80 -12.55 -3.96
CA ILE A 41 -0.17 -13.62 -3.16
C ILE A 41 -0.74 -13.65 -1.74
N SER A 42 -0.39 -14.69 -1.00
CA SER A 42 -0.33 -14.64 0.45
C SER A 42 1.08 -15.02 0.93
N ALA A 43 1.52 -14.38 2.01
CA ALA A 43 2.83 -14.64 2.61
C ALA A 43 2.68 -15.27 4.00
N GLU A 44 3.51 -16.28 4.29
CA GLU A 44 3.67 -16.87 5.62
C GLU A 44 5.09 -16.66 6.13
N GLU A 45 5.25 -16.70 7.46
CA GLU A 45 6.57 -16.64 8.09
C GLU A 45 7.41 -17.84 7.66
N GLY A 46 8.56 -17.56 7.03
CA GLY A 46 9.58 -18.56 6.78
C GLY A 46 10.84 -18.31 7.62
N THR A 47 11.75 -19.28 7.62
CA THR A 47 12.95 -19.25 8.46
C THR A 47 13.98 -18.20 8.00
N ILE A 48 14.01 -17.88 6.71
CA ILE A 48 14.99 -16.97 6.08
C ILE A 48 14.25 -15.95 5.22
N GLU A 49 13.35 -16.43 4.35
CA GLU A 49 12.50 -15.62 3.49
C GLU A 49 11.02 -16.01 3.71
N PRO A 50 10.06 -15.13 3.39
CA PRO A 50 8.64 -15.48 3.42
C PRO A 50 8.33 -16.68 2.54
N ILE A 51 7.41 -17.53 2.99
CA ILE A 51 6.83 -18.56 2.15
C ILE A 51 5.70 -17.92 1.34
N ILE A 52 5.88 -17.81 0.03
CA ILE A 52 4.93 -17.17 -0.89
C ILE A 52 3.99 -18.22 -1.46
N THR A 53 2.68 -18.02 -1.24
CA THR A 53 1.63 -18.74 -1.95
C THR A 53 1.07 -17.82 -3.03
N HIS A 54 1.26 -18.21 -4.29
CA HIS A 54 0.72 -17.49 -5.43
C HIS A 54 -0.79 -17.73 -5.56
N ILE A 55 -1.56 -16.66 -5.76
CA ILE A 55 -3.03 -16.70 -5.88
C ILE A 55 -3.43 -16.39 -7.32
N ALA A 56 -2.94 -15.27 -7.87
CA ALA A 56 -3.22 -14.85 -9.25
C ALA A 56 -2.07 -14.00 -9.80
N SER A 57 -1.87 -14.02 -11.11
CA SER A 57 -0.98 -13.08 -11.80
C SER A 57 -1.82 -12.05 -12.54
N ILE A 58 -1.43 -10.78 -12.47
CA ILE A 58 -2.06 -9.73 -13.27
C ILE A 58 -1.43 -9.78 -14.66
N ASP A 59 -2.26 -9.96 -15.69
CA ASP A 59 -1.80 -9.93 -17.08
C ASP A 59 -1.11 -8.60 -17.39
N GLU A 60 -0.03 -8.64 -18.17
CA GLU A 60 0.76 -7.45 -18.56
C GLU A 60 -0.10 -6.35 -19.19
N SER A 61 -1.11 -6.72 -19.99
CA SER A 61 -2.05 -5.76 -20.59
C SER A 61 -2.96 -5.04 -19.58
N MET A 62 -3.01 -5.52 -18.34
CA MET A 62 -3.80 -4.95 -17.25
C MET A 62 -2.94 -4.24 -16.20
N HIS A 63 -1.61 -4.21 -16.34
CA HIS A 63 -0.71 -3.58 -15.35
C HIS A 63 -1.04 -2.10 -15.16
N ASP A 64 -1.16 -1.34 -16.25
CA ASP A 64 -1.47 0.09 -16.18
C ASP A 64 -2.78 0.37 -15.44
N ALA A 65 -3.83 -0.41 -15.74
CA ALA A 65 -5.13 -0.27 -15.08
C ALA A 65 -5.05 -0.63 -13.59
N PHE A 66 -4.35 -1.72 -13.25
CA PHE A 66 -4.14 -2.14 -11.87
C PHE A 66 -3.39 -1.06 -11.07
N ILE A 67 -2.32 -0.50 -11.64
CA ILE A 67 -1.51 0.54 -11.02
C ILE A 67 -2.30 1.84 -10.88
N GLU A 68 -3.10 2.22 -11.88
CA GLU A 68 -3.99 3.38 -11.80
C GLU A 68 -4.99 3.23 -10.65
N GLU A 69 -5.64 2.06 -10.52
CA GLU A 69 -6.57 1.75 -9.44
C GLU A 69 -5.89 1.71 -8.07
N LEU A 70 -4.70 1.10 -7.96
CA LEU A 70 -3.91 1.08 -6.73
C LEU A 70 -3.54 2.50 -6.28
N ASN A 71 -3.22 3.39 -7.22
CA ASN A 71 -2.91 4.78 -6.92
C ASN A 71 -4.14 5.61 -6.50
N GLN A 72 -5.37 5.12 -6.74
CA GLN A 72 -6.58 5.74 -6.20
C GLN A 72 -6.83 5.38 -4.73
N ILE A 73 -6.16 4.35 -4.21
CA ILE A 73 -6.26 3.97 -2.80
C ILE A 73 -5.47 4.97 -1.96
N GLU A 74 -6.11 5.52 -0.92
CA GLU A 74 -5.46 6.50 -0.04
C GLU A 74 -4.51 5.83 0.97
N PHE A 75 -3.20 6.05 0.80
CA PHE A 75 -2.21 5.63 1.77
C PHE A 75 -1.89 6.77 2.76
N GLN A 76 -1.96 6.45 4.04
CA GLN A 76 -1.71 7.38 5.15
C GLN A 76 -0.48 6.98 5.93
N LYS A 77 0.17 7.96 6.55
CA LYS A 77 1.29 7.70 7.44
C LYS A 77 0.82 6.88 8.66
N TYR A 78 1.56 5.82 8.98
CA TYR A 78 1.29 5.04 10.18
C TYR A 78 1.66 5.85 11.44
N LEU A 79 0.71 6.00 12.37
CA LEU A 79 0.87 6.81 13.59
C LEU A 79 0.84 5.98 14.90
N TYR A 80 0.67 4.65 14.78
CA TYR A 80 0.51 3.77 15.93
C TYR A 80 1.83 3.04 16.27
N ASP A 81 1.95 2.60 17.52
CA ASP A 81 3.08 1.78 18.01
C ASP A 81 2.99 0.31 17.57
N GLU A 82 1.90 -0.05 16.90
CA GLU A 82 1.73 -1.37 16.33
C GLU A 82 2.74 -1.64 15.20
N HIS A 83 3.07 -2.92 15.05
CA HIS A 83 4.03 -3.40 14.05
C HIS A 83 3.28 -4.32 13.09
N PRO A 84 2.53 -3.76 12.12
CA PRO A 84 1.83 -4.56 11.14
C PRO A 84 2.84 -5.37 10.32
N SER A 85 2.46 -6.60 9.98
CA SER A 85 3.27 -7.51 9.17
C SER A 85 2.56 -7.83 7.86
N ILE A 86 3.36 -8.30 6.88
CA ILE A 86 2.86 -8.81 5.59
C ILE A 86 2.25 -10.21 5.70
N TYR A 87 2.40 -10.88 6.84
CA TYR A 87 2.09 -12.31 6.98
C TYR A 87 0.61 -12.57 7.24
N HIS A 88 0.13 -13.70 6.75
CA HIS A 88 -1.26 -14.17 6.89
C HIS A 88 -2.31 -13.21 6.32
N LYS A 89 -1.92 -12.45 5.29
CA LYS A 89 -2.76 -11.50 4.55
C LYS A 89 -2.66 -11.78 3.05
N GLN A 90 -3.70 -11.40 2.32
CA GLN A 90 -3.57 -11.23 0.88
C GLN A 90 -2.75 -9.97 0.59
N ALA A 91 -1.86 -10.07 -0.38
CA ALA A 91 -0.91 -9.02 -0.68
C ALA A 91 -0.70 -8.89 -2.18
N ILE A 92 -0.24 -7.71 -2.59
CA ILE A 92 0.29 -7.45 -3.92
C ILE A 92 1.80 -7.71 -3.84
N MET A 93 2.33 -8.49 -4.78
CA MET A 93 3.76 -8.63 -5.00
C MET A 93 4.11 -7.96 -6.33
N ILE A 94 4.91 -6.89 -6.27
CA ILE A 94 5.46 -6.24 -7.46
C ILE A 94 6.91 -6.67 -7.59
N THR A 95 7.25 -7.30 -8.72
CA THR A 95 8.63 -7.68 -9.04
C THR A 95 9.17 -6.75 -10.12
N TYR A 96 10.37 -6.23 -9.92
CA TYR A 96 11.02 -5.29 -10.81
C TYR A 96 12.02 -5.98 -11.75
N LEU A 97 12.39 -5.30 -12.84
CA LEU A 97 13.33 -5.81 -13.85
C LEU A 97 14.71 -6.15 -13.27
N ASN A 98 15.13 -5.46 -12.21
CA ASN A 98 16.40 -5.69 -11.53
C ASN A 98 16.38 -6.91 -10.57
N GLY A 99 15.21 -7.54 -10.38
CA GLY A 99 15.01 -8.69 -9.50
C GLY A 99 14.59 -8.34 -8.08
N ASP A 100 14.59 -7.06 -7.70
CA ASP A 100 13.98 -6.63 -6.44
C ASP A 100 12.47 -6.86 -6.50
N TYR A 101 11.87 -7.05 -5.34
CA TYR A 101 10.42 -7.16 -5.24
C TYR A 101 9.91 -6.56 -3.95
N GLU A 102 8.65 -6.18 -3.93
CA GLU A 102 7.99 -5.70 -2.73
C GLU A 102 6.65 -6.40 -2.53
N ILE A 103 6.34 -6.65 -1.26
CA ILE A 103 5.07 -7.24 -0.83
C ILE A 103 4.30 -6.16 -0.09
N ILE A 104 3.05 -5.93 -0.51
CA ILE A 104 2.22 -4.81 -0.08
C ILE A 104 0.91 -5.38 0.47
N THR A 105 0.58 -5.08 1.73
CA THR A 105 -0.74 -5.33 2.33
C THR A 105 -1.45 -4.00 2.58
N TYR A 106 -2.65 -4.03 3.18
CA TYR A 106 -3.39 -2.81 3.52
C TYR A 106 -2.72 -1.93 4.62
N ASP A 107 -1.68 -2.42 5.29
CA ASP A 107 -1.06 -1.76 6.44
C ASP A 107 0.46 -1.96 6.56
N ALA A 108 1.08 -2.75 5.68
CA ALA A 108 2.50 -3.05 5.72
C ALA A 108 3.06 -3.22 4.31
N GLN A 109 4.37 -2.96 4.20
CA GLN A 109 5.16 -3.28 3.03
C GLN A 109 6.47 -3.91 3.47
N MET A 110 6.97 -4.85 2.68
CA MET A 110 8.32 -5.36 2.82
C MET A 110 8.98 -5.35 1.45
N VAL A 111 10.08 -4.61 1.35
CA VAL A 111 10.92 -4.54 0.15
C VAL A 111 12.05 -5.54 0.29
N PHE A 112 12.33 -6.30 -0.76
CA PHE A 112 13.40 -7.29 -0.83
C PHE A 112 14.39 -6.91 -1.92
N PHE A 113 15.66 -6.86 -1.55
CA PHE A 113 16.74 -6.42 -2.41
C PHE A 113 17.52 -7.64 -2.92
N HIS A 114 17.50 -7.86 -4.24
CA HIS A 114 18.16 -8.99 -4.86
C HIS A 114 19.69 -8.90 -4.73
N THR A 115 20.24 -7.69 -4.74
CA THR A 115 21.69 -7.47 -4.78
C THR A 115 22.42 -7.93 -3.51
N ASP A 116 21.80 -7.81 -2.35
CA ASP A 116 22.41 -8.11 -1.05
C ASP A 116 21.59 -9.07 -0.17
N ASN A 117 20.47 -9.59 -0.70
CA ASN A 117 19.52 -10.45 0.00
C ASN A 117 19.03 -9.86 1.33
N SER A 118 18.86 -8.53 1.36
CA SER A 118 18.29 -7.82 2.50
C SER A 118 16.81 -7.51 2.30
N SER A 119 16.13 -7.15 3.39
CA SER A 119 14.77 -6.65 3.33
C SER A 119 14.54 -5.45 4.25
N GLU A 120 13.62 -4.58 3.84
CA GLU A 120 13.26 -3.37 4.57
C GLU A 120 11.74 -3.31 4.80
N PRO A 121 11.28 -3.30 6.07
CA PRO A 121 9.87 -3.13 6.37
C PRO A 121 9.47 -1.65 6.33
N ARG A 122 8.35 -1.36 5.67
CA ARG A 122 7.70 -0.05 5.64
C ARG A 122 6.27 -0.15 6.18
N ARG A 123 5.76 0.97 6.67
CA ARG A 123 4.43 1.04 7.30
C ARG A 123 3.64 2.20 6.77
N PHE A 124 2.38 1.93 6.54
CA PHE A 124 1.37 2.90 6.17
C PHE A 124 0.03 2.37 6.66
N TYR A 125 -1.00 3.15 6.47
CA TYR A 125 -2.37 2.72 6.71
C TYR A 125 -3.18 2.99 5.45
N THR A 126 -3.91 1.99 4.97
CA THR A 126 -4.99 2.19 4.00
C THR A 126 -6.25 1.48 4.48
N ASN A 127 -7.38 1.82 3.86
CA ASN A 127 -8.64 1.13 4.07
C ASN A 127 -8.52 -0.31 3.57
N GLN A 128 -8.68 -1.27 4.48
CA GLN A 128 -8.63 -2.69 4.17
C GLN A 128 -9.70 -3.11 3.15
N GLU A 129 -10.91 -2.57 3.23
CA GLU A 129 -12.01 -2.94 2.32
C GLU A 129 -11.71 -2.50 0.88
N ASP A 130 -11.21 -1.28 0.70
CA ASP A 130 -10.84 -0.74 -0.61
C ASP A 130 -9.69 -1.57 -1.23
N PHE A 131 -8.69 -1.92 -0.40
CA PHE A 131 -7.57 -2.76 -0.82
C PHE A 131 -8.00 -4.17 -1.21
N GLU A 132 -8.81 -4.84 -0.37
CA GLU A 132 -9.30 -6.19 -0.66
C GLU A 132 -10.22 -6.21 -1.87
N GLN A 133 -11.04 -5.17 -2.07
CA GLN A 133 -11.89 -5.04 -3.25
C GLN A 133 -11.07 -4.94 -4.55
N LEU A 134 -9.96 -4.20 -4.54
CA LEU A 134 -9.01 -4.17 -5.66
C LEU A 134 -8.46 -5.57 -5.93
N LEU A 135 -8.02 -6.31 -4.91
CA LEU A 135 -7.51 -7.68 -5.14
C LEU A 135 -8.59 -8.59 -5.74
N MET A 136 -9.82 -8.50 -5.25
CA MET A 136 -10.93 -9.35 -5.71
C MET A 136 -11.33 -9.11 -7.18
N SER A 137 -11.25 -7.88 -7.68
CA SER A 137 -11.58 -7.57 -9.08
C SER A 137 -10.61 -8.25 -10.07
N TYR A 138 -9.36 -8.49 -9.63
CA TYR A 138 -8.31 -9.11 -10.44
C TYR A 138 -8.08 -10.60 -10.16
N MET A 139 -8.69 -11.17 -9.12
CA MET A 139 -8.71 -12.62 -8.87
C MET A 139 -9.83 -13.35 -9.64
N THR A 140 -10.82 -12.61 -10.15
CA THR A 140 -12.02 -13.17 -10.81
C THR A 140 -12.05 -12.96 -12.33
N SER A 141 -11.04 -12.30 -12.88
CA SER A 141 -10.82 -12.05 -14.31
C SER A 141 -10.17 -13.26 -15.00
#